data_AF-Q1L9X7-F1
#
_entry.id   AF-Q1L9X7-F1
#
_cell.length_a   1.000
_cell.length_b   1.000
_cell.length_c   1.000
_cell.angle_alpha   90.00
_cell.angle_beta   90.00
_cell.angle_gamma   90.00
#
_symmetry.space_group_name_H-M   'P 1'
#
loop_
_entity.id
_entity.type
_entity.pdbx_description
1 polymer ?
#
loop_
_entity_poly.entity_id
_entity_poly.type
_entity_poly.pdbx_seq_one_letter_code
_entity_poly.pdbx_strand_id
1 'polypeptide(L)'
;MKQASPKTSQRAAAALTRLRAAATLQGFVCHATTWHSVSAKILLECASGHRFERAAYGVLYKASGCPECNRANVAAKFHKLVAARGGQCLNDGGFLGGAAIHRIRCEKGHEWTPEGRSVLAGYWCPRCAGKPTISTPQPKASKYGLIDLHRKAAEHGGKCFAAVWKTGRDHYPFECAAGHRWEAMGYKVLKQGNWCRACTDARLGERRTDAEGLARIQKAAHEQGGRCLSTAYHGTAATYRFLCKAGHEWDALGNNVLQGGWCRRCRNEGQKLGIEAMHAVARERGGKCLSETYRTGKAKLKWECHRGHVWDATPSGVKAGHWCPSCAILNTIAPKNQHKRRRYEAAAKAAD
;
A
#
# COMPACT_ATOMS: atom_id res chain seq x y z
N MET A 1 -24.39 43.72 14.90
CA MET A 1 -24.20 42.53 15.74
C MET A 1 -25.44 41.64 15.61
N LYS A 2 -25.35 40.50 14.91
CA LYS A 2 -26.51 39.59 14.76
C LYS A 2 -26.70 38.83 16.07
N GLN A 3 -27.76 39.16 16.82
CA GLN A 3 -28.14 38.42 18.03
C GLN A 3 -28.54 36.99 17.64
N ALA A 4 -27.93 36.00 18.29
CA ALA A 4 -28.22 34.59 18.06
C ALA A 4 -29.61 34.22 18.64
N SER A 5 -30.41 33.45 17.89
CA SER A 5 -31.76 33.03 18.27
C SER A 5 -31.79 32.26 19.60
N PRO A 6 -32.79 32.47 20.48
CA PRO A 6 -32.87 31.86 21.82
C PRO A 6 -32.93 30.32 21.83
N LYS A 7 -33.39 29.68 20.74
CA LYS A 7 -33.36 28.21 20.60
C LYS A 7 -31.94 27.66 20.39
N THR A 8 -31.04 28.46 19.83
CA THR A 8 -29.65 28.08 19.56
C THR A 8 -28.81 28.16 20.84
N SER A 9 -29.09 29.12 21.72
CA SER A 9 -28.39 29.26 23.01
C SER A 9 -28.74 28.12 23.99
N GLN A 10 -30.01 27.71 24.05
CA GLN A 10 -30.44 26.58 24.89
C GLN A 10 -29.81 25.24 24.46
N ARG A 11 -29.74 24.98 23.15
CA ARG A 11 -29.08 23.77 22.62
C ARG A 11 -27.58 23.76 22.90
N ALA A 12 -26.91 24.91 22.80
CA ALA A 12 -25.50 25.04 23.12
C ALA A 12 -25.23 24.82 24.62
N ALA A 13 -26.08 25.36 25.50
CA ALA A 13 -25.99 25.15 26.95
C ALA A 13 -26.15 23.66 27.31
N ALA A 14 -27.16 22.99 26.75
CA ALA A 14 -27.37 21.55 26.97
C ALA A 14 -26.19 20.70 26.48
N ALA A 15 -25.58 21.06 25.35
CA ALA A 15 -24.41 20.37 24.83
C ALA A 15 -23.15 20.57 25.72
N LEU A 16 -22.95 21.77 26.27
CA LEU A 16 -21.88 22.05 27.22
C LEU A 16 -22.04 21.22 28.52
N THR A 17 -23.26 21.13 29.05
CA THR A 17 -23.56 20.33 30.24
C THR A 17 -23.24 18.84 30.01
N ARG A 18 -23.65 18.30 28.86
CA ARG A 18 -23.32 16.91 28.47
C ARG A 18 -21.82 16.68 28.37
N LEU A 19 -21.10 17.63 27.78
CA LEU A 19 -19.64 17.55 27.66
C LEU A 19 -18.96 17.54 29.03
N ARG A 20 -19.37 18.43 29.94
CA ARG A 20 -18.82 18.48 31.30
C ARG A 20 -19.11 17.19 32.06
N ALA A 21 -20.33 16.67 31.99
CA ALA A 21 -20.69 15.40 32.61
C ALA A 21 -19.85 14.22 32.06
N ALA A 22 -19.66 14.15 30.74
CA ALA A 22 -18.82 13.14 30.11
C ALA A 22 -17.34 13.26 30.52
N ALA A 23 -16.82 14.48 30.68
CA ALA A 23 -15.48 14.72 31.18
C ALA A 23 -15.33 14.22 32.62
N THR A 24 -16.30 14.53 33.50
CA THR A 24 -16.30 14.08 34.91
C THR A 24 -16.32 12.55 35.01
N LEU A 25 -17.14 11.86 34.20
CA LEU A 25 -17.18 10.40 34.17
C LEU A 25 -15.83 9.77 33.76
N GLN A 26 -15.02 10.49 32.99
CA GLN A 26 -13.67 10.07 32.61
C GLN A 26 -12.58 10.58 33.59
N GLY A 27 -12.96 11.23 34.69
CA GLY A 27 -12.03 11.76 35.69
C GLY A 27 -11.32 13.05 35.27
N PHE A 28 -11.94 13.84 34.38
CA PHE A 28 -11.43 15.12 33.90
C PHE A 28 -12.30 16.29 34.36
N VAL A 29 -11.64 17.40 34.69
CA VAL A 29 -12.25 18.73 34.83
C VAL A 29 -12.24 19.41 33.46
N CYS A 30 -13.40 19.84 32.99
CA CYS A 30 -13.55 20.52 31.70
C CYS A 30 -13.62 22.04 31.90
N HIS A 31 -12.64 22.76 31.35
CA HIS A 31 -12.52 24.22 31.46
C HIS A 31 -13.28 24.98 30.37
N ALA A 32 -14.01 24.29 29.49
CA ALA A 32 -14.81 24.95 28.46
C ALA A 32 -15.96 25.75 29.11
N THR A 33 -16.05 27.04 28.78
CA THR A 33 -17.12 27.95 29.26
C THR A 33 -18.27 28.09 28.26
N THR A 34 -18.01 27.87 26.97
CA THR A 34 -19.00 27.96 25.89
C THR A 34 -18.92 26.75 24.97
N TRP A 35 -20.08 26.27 24.50
CA TRP A 35 -20.15 25.21 23.50
C TRP A 35 -20.05 25.79 22.08
N HIS A 36 -19.08 25.31 21.31
CA HIS A 36 -18.89 25.72 19.92
C HIS A 36 -19.35 24.61 18.97
N SER A 37 -18.70 23.45 18.99
CA SER A 37 -19.05 22.28 18.18
C SER A 37 -18.39 21.01 18.72
N VAL A 38 -18.77 19.84 18.21
CA VAL A 38 -18.12 18.56 18.54
C VAL A 38 -16.66 18.51 18.07
N SER A 39 -16.27 19.28 17.06
CA SER A 39 -14.90 19.33 16.55
C SER A 39 -14.04 20.37 17.25
N ALA A 40 -14.64 21.25 18.07
CA ALA A 40 -13.92 22.30 18.77
C ALA A 40 -12.96 21.70 19.81
N LYS A 41 -11.76 22.28 19.89
CA LYS A 41 -10.79 21.95 20.94
C LYS A 41 -11.26 22.56 22.26
N ILE A 42 -11.22 21.75 23.30
CA ILE A 42 -11.54 22.09 24.68
C ILE A 42 -10.35 21.76 25.56
N LEU A 43 -10.18 22.57 26.61
CA LEU A 43 -9.15 22.35 27.61
C LEU A 43 -9.70 21.46 28.73
N LEU A 44 -8.96 20.39 29.04
CA LEU A 44 -9.28 19.42 30.07
C LEU A 44 -8.13 19.33 31.06
N GLU A 45 -8.45 19.03 32.32
CA GLU A 45 -7.48 18.80 33.37
C GLU A 45 -7.77 17.46 34.05
N CYS A 46 -6.76 16.60 34.20
CA CYS A 46 -6.94 15.31 34.89
C CYS A 46 -6.72 15.43 36.40
N ALA A 47 -7.12 14.38 37.14
CA ALA A 47 -6.92 14.32 38.59
C ALA A 47 -5.46 14.49 39.05
N SER A 48 -4.48 14.18 38.20
CA SER A 48 -3.05 14.41 38.47
C SER A 48 -2.58 15.85 38.14
N GLY A 49 -3.49 16.77 37.79
CA GLY A 49 -3.17 18.17 37.48
C GLY A 49 -2.71 18.45 36.05
N HIS A 50 -2.56 17.44 35.19
CA HIS A 50 -2.15 17.66 33.79
C HIS A 50 -3.26 18.34 32.97
N ARG A 51 -2.92 19.44 32.31
CA ARG A 51 -3.81 20.21 31.42
C ARG A 51 -3.50 19.92 29.96
N PHE A 52 -4.51 19.49 29.20
CA PHE A 52 -4.36 19.16 27.79
C PHE A 52 -5.59 19.54 26.94
N GLU A 53 -5.36 19.84 25.67
CA GLU A 53 -6.42 20.13 24.71
C GLU A 53 -6.92 18.86 24.01
N ARG A 54 -8.22 18.82 23.71
CA ARG A 54 -8.82 17.76 22.90
C ARG A 54 -10.08 18.22 22.18
N ALA A 55 -10.42 17.60 21.06
CA ALA A 55 -11.73 17.82 20.46
C ALA A 55 -12.86 17.29 21.38
N ALA A 56 -13.95 18.05 21.53
CA ALA A 56 -15.10 17.67 22.35
C ALA A 56 -15.70 16.29 21.97
N TYR A 57 -15.66 15.94 20.69
CA TYR A 57 -16.04 14.63 20.15
C TYR A 57 -15.30 13.48 20.86
N GLY A 58 -13.99 13.65 21.11
CA GLY A 58 -13.16 12.65 21.74
C GLY A 58 -13.42 12.45 23.23
N VAL A 59 -14.21 13.32 23.86
CA VAL A 59 -14.70 13.19 25.24
C VAL A 59 -16.12 12.64 25.26
N LEU A 60 -16.98 13.10 24.35
CA LEU A 60 -18.38 12.67 24.28
C LEU A 60 -18.56 11.24 23.78
N TYR A 61 -17.75 10.81 22.82
CA TYR A 61 -17.97 9.55 22.09
C TYR A 61 -16.81 8.56 22.16
N LYS A 62 -15.70 8.91 22.81
CA LYS A 62 -14.54 8.02 22.98
C LYS A 62 -14.03 8.09 24.42
N ALA A 63 -13.78 6.93 25.03
CA ALA A 63 -13.09 6.86 26.32
C ALA A 63 -11.59 7.00 26.06
N SER A 64 -11.03 8.14 26.44
CA SER A 64 -9.66 8.47 26.03
C SER A 64 -8.90 9.10 27.19
N GLY A 65 -7.99 8.33 27.80
CA GLY A 65 -7.23 8.75 28.98
C GLY A 65 -6.38 10.02 28.79
N CYS A 66 -5.89 10.55 29.91
CA CYS A 66 -4.91 11.65 29.92
C CYS A 66 -3.64 11.22 29.17
N PRO A 67 -3.14 11.98 28.18
CA PRO A 67 -1.96 11.59 27.41
C PRO A 67 -0.69 11.51 28.26
N GLU A 68 -0.57 12.35 29.28
CA GLU A 68 0.58 12.40 30.18
C GLU A 68 0.53 11.24 31.18
N CYS A 69 -0.60 11.03 31.87
CA CYS A 69 -0.77 9.85 32.73
C CYS A 69 -0.61 8.54 31.95
N ASN A 70 -1.10 8.46 30.71
CA ASN A 70 -0.94 7.27 29.90
C ASN A 70 0.55 7.05 29.53
N ARG A 71 1.29 8.11 29.16
CA ARG A 71 2.73 8.02 28.94
C ARG A 71 3.48 7.56 30.19
N ALA A 72 3.18 8.13 31.35
CA ALA A 72 3.76 7.74 32.64
C ALA A 72 3.44 6.28 33.00
N ASN A 73 2.20 5.84 32.80
CA ASN A 73 1.77 4.46 33.05
C ASN A 73 2.50 3.46 32.12
N VAL A 74 2.67 3.80 30.85
CA VAL A 74 3.40 2.97 29.89
C VAL A 74 4.89 2.91 30.25
N ALA A 75 5.49 4.04 30.64
CA ALA A 75 6.86 4.08 31.13
C ALA A 75 7.04 3.20 32.38
N ALA A 76 6.15 3.32 33.37
CA ALA A 76 6.19 2.49 34.58
C ALA A 76 6.06 1.00 34.27
N LYS A 77 5.15 0.62 33.34
CA LYS A 77 5.03 -0.77 32.86
C LYS A 77 6.33 -1.26 32.20
N PHE A 78 6.95 -0.44 31.36
CA PHE A 78 8.22 -0.76 30.72
C PHE A 78 9.32 -1.00 31.76
N HIS A 79 9.49 -0.08 32.72
CA HIS A 79 10.48 -0.22 33.79
C HIS A 79 10.25 -1.45 34.65
N LYS A 80 8.99 -1.72 35.05
CA LYS A 80 8.63 -2.93 35.80
C LYS A 80 8.96 -4.20 35.02
N LEU A 81 8.67 -4.23 33.72
CA LEU A 81 8.93 -5.38 32.86
C LEU A 81 10.43 -5.64 32.68
N VAL A 82 11.21 -4.57 32.55
CA VAL A 82 12.67 -4.63 32.41
C VAL A 82 13.29 -5.13 33.71
N ALA A 83 12.89 -4.57 34.85
CA ALA A 83 13.35 -4.98 36.18
C ALA A 83 12.95 -6.44 36.51
N ALA A 84 11.72 -6.86 36.19
CA ALA A 84 11.24 -8.22 36.45
C ALA A 84 12.02 -9.31 35.67
N ARG A 85 12.72 -8.94 34.60
CA ARG A 85 13.59 -9.83 33.81
C ARG A 85 15.08 -9.63 34.09
N GLY A 86 15.41 -8.98 35.22
CA GLY A 86 16.79 -8.69 35.61
C GLY A 86 17.53 -7.78 34.63
N GLY A 87 16.79 -7.03 33.79
CA GLY A 87 17.37 -6.10 32.82
C GLY A 87 17.53 -4.69 33.40
N GLN A 88 18.45 -3.93 32.80
CA GLN A 88 18.68 -2.52 33.09
C GLN A 88 18.54 -1.71 31.81
N CYS A 89 17.72 -0.65 31.84
CA CYS A 89 17.68 0.33 30.76
C CYS A 89 18.86 1.30 30.93
N LEU A 90 19.67 1.45 29.88
CA LEU A 90 20.87 2.30 29.87
C LEU A 90 20.61 3.68 29.24
N ASN A 91 19.37 3.99 28.88
CA ASN A 91 19.03 5.30 28.34
C ASN A 91 18.88 6.35 29.43
N ASP A 92 19.45 7.53 29.20
CA ASP A 92 19.22 8.72 30.03
C ASP A 92 17.73 9.09 29.96
N GLY A 93 17.09 9.19 31.13
CA GLY A 93 15.64 9.45 31.25
C GLY A 93 14.73 8.24 31.03
N GLY A 94 15.25 7.03 30.83
CA GLY A 94 14.46 5.80 30.86
C GLY A 94 13.64 5.54 29.59
N PHE A 95 12.31 5.48 29.72
CA PHE A 95 11.41 5.12 28.61
C PHE A 95 11.14 6.31 27.65
N LEU A 96 11.79 6.27 26.49
CA LEU A 96 11.65 7.26 25.41
C LEU A 96 10.35 7.17 24.55
N GLY A 97 9.44 6.23 24.83
CA GLY A 97 8.19 6.04 24.04
C GLY A 97 8.13 4.72 23.26
N GLY A 98 6.94 4.34 22.78
CA GLY A 98 6.71 3.00 22.20
C GLY A 98 7.44 2.73 20.88
N ALA A 99 7.63 3.74 20.04
CA ALA A 99 8.35 3.60 18.76
C ALA A 99 9.85 3.94 18.88
N ALA A 100 10.28 4.46 20.02
CA ALA A 100 11.68 4.83 20.24
C ALA A 100 12.53 3.59 20.50
N ILE A 101 13.81 3.67 20.16
CA ILE A 101 14.80 2.63 20.40
C ILE A 101 15.41 2.85 21.80
N HIS A 102 15.49 1.79 22.58
CA HIS A 102 16.06 1.79 23.93
C HIS A 102 17.34 0.98 23.95
N ARG A 103 18.36 1.37 24.70
CA ARG A 103 19.52 0.53 25.00
C ARG A 103 19.25 -0.20 26.30
N ILE A 104 19.21 -1.53 26.26
CA ILE A 104 18.92 -2.37 27.43
C ILE A 104 20.03 -3.40 27.60
N ARG A 105 20.44 -3.61 28.85
CA ARG A 105 21.34 -4.69 29.27
C ARG A 105 20.54 -5.75 30.01
N CYS A 106 20.71 -7.03 29.70
CA CYS A 106 20.05 -8.11 30.45
C CYS A 106 20.88 -8.54 31.66
N GLU A 107 20.32 -9.40 32.51
CA GLU A 107 21.01 -9.99 33.65
C GLU A 107 22.34 -10.67 33.29
N LYS A 108 22.41 -11.38 32.15
CA LYS A 108 23.65 -12.01 31.64
C LYS A 108 24.64 -11.02 31.01
N GLY A 109 24.44 -9.72 31.17
CA GLY A 109 25.35 -8.66 30.67
C GLY A 109 25.22 -8.31 29.18
N HIS A 110 24.36 -8.98 28.39
CA HIS A 110 24.18 -8.65 26.98
C HIS A 110 23.43 -7.34 26.78
N GLU A 111 23.95 -6.51 25.88
CA GLU A 111 23.32 -5.26 25.46
C GLU A 111 22.64 -5.40 24.09
N TRP A 112 21.44 -4.84 23.97
CA TRP A 112 20.74 -4.74 22.69
C TRP A 112 19.85 -3.49 22.63
N THR A 113 19.38 -3.17 21.42
CA THR A 113 18.67 -1.93 21.14
C THR A 113 17.24 -2.16 20.62
N PRO A 114 16.27 -2.62 21.45
CA PRO A 114 14.91 -2.87 20.98
C PRO A 114 14.08 -1.59 20.91
N GLU A 115 12.99 -1.62 20.15
CA GLU A 115 11.92 -0.62 20.28
C GLU A 115 11.13 -0.83 21.58
N GLY A 116 10.67 0.26 22.20
CA GLY A 116 9.91 0.21 23.45
C GLY A 116 8.65 -0.66 23.39
N ARG A 117 7.93 -0.63 22.26
CA ARG A 117 6.74 -1.46 22.01
C ARG A 117 7.08 -2.95 21.94
N SER A 118 8.26 -3.29 21.45
CA SER A 118 8.70 -4.69 21.33
C SER A 118 8.95 -5.27 22.72
N VAL A 119 9.60 -4.50 23.59
CA VAL A 119 9.79 -4.90 25.00
C VAL A 119 8.45 -5.04 25.70
N LEU A 120 7.54 -4.05 25.55
CA LEU A 120 6.19 -4.10 26.12
C LEU A 120 5.34 -5.28 25.59
N ALA A 121 5.57 -5.71 24.35
CA ALA A 121 4.95 -6.90 23.75
C ALA A 121 5.57 -8.22 24.22
N GLY A 122 6.63 -8.18 25.03
CA GLY A 122 7.27 -9.35 25.65
C GLY A 122 8.54 -9.85 24.95
N TYR A 123 9.00 -9.20 23.88
CA TYR A 123 10.28 -9.53 23.24
C TYR A 123 11.45 -9.12 24.13
N TRP A 124 12.48 -9.97 24.20
CA TRP A 124 13.60 -9.80 25.12
C TRP A 124 14.96 -9.99 24.43
N CYS A 125 16.05 -9.98 25.22
CA CYS A 125 17.43 -10.09 24.77
C CYS A 125 17.62 -11.25 23.77
N PRO A 126 18.03 -10.99 22.52
CA PRO A 126 18.12 -12.02 21.48
C PRO A 126 19.22 -13.07 21.74
N ARG A 127 20.22 -12.71 22.57
CA ARG A 127 21.29 -13.63 22.97
C ARG A 127 20.90 -14.51 24.15
N CYS A 128 20.08 -14.01 25.08
CA CYS A 128 19.57 -14.80 26.21
C CYS A 128 18.32 -15.60 25.87
N ALA A 129 17.45 -15.05 25.04
CA ALA A 129 16.20 -15.67 24.64
C ALA A 129 16.37 -16.67 23.50
N GLY A 130 17.57 -16.78 22.89
CA GLY A 130 17.75 -17.44 21.61
C GLY A 130 16.82 -16.82 20.55
N LYS A 131 16.83 -17.35 19.32
CA LYS A 131 15.74 -17.04 18.38
C LYS A 131 14.42 -17.40 19.09
N PRO A 132 13.40 -16.53 19.10
CA PRO A 132 12.14 -16.87 19.73
C PRO A 132 11.55 -18.07 18.98
N THR A 133 11.73 -19.28 19.52
CA THR A 133 10.66 -20.25 19.44
C THR A 133 9.55 -19.61 20.24
N ILE A 134 8.60 -19.01 19.53
CA ILE A 134 7.28 -18.78 20.08
C ILE A 134 6.81 -20.18 20.49
N SER A 135 7.09 -20.57 21.73
CA SER A 135 6.40 -21.66 22.40
C SER A 135 4.98 -21.15 22.56
N THR A 136 4.22 -21.28 21.48
CA THR A 136 2.77 -21.26 21.54
C THR A 136 2.43 -22.26 22.66
N PRO A 137 1.52 -21.93 23.59
CA PRO A 137 1.04 -22.94 24.54
C PRO A 137 0.73 -24.20 23.74
N GLN A 138 1.27 -25.34 24.19
CA GLN A 138 1.19 -26.62 23.46
C GLN A 138 -0.14 -26.70 22.71
N PRO A 139 -0.14 -26.87 21.38
CA PRO A 139 -1.39 -26.89 20.66
C PRO A 139 -2.24 -27.98 21.32
N LYS A 140 -3.39 -27.58 21.87
CA LYS A 140 -4.48 -28.49 22.18
C LYS A 140 -4.56 -29.47 21.01
N ALA A 141 -4.67 -30.76 21.29
CA ALA A 141 -4.73 -31.81 20.26
C ALA A 141 -5.53 -31.29 19.06
N SER A 142 -4.87 -31.22 17.90
CA SER A 142 -5.46 -30.61 16.70
C SER A 142 -6.83 -31.23 16.49
N LYS A 143 -7.86 -30.38 16.34
CA LYS A 143 -9.25 -30.83 16.06
C LYS A 143 -9.31 -31.83 14.90
N TYR A 144 -8.35 -31.76 13.99
CA TYR A 144 -8.23 -32.65 12.85
C TYR A 144 -6.88 -33.37 12.83
N GLY A 145 -6.85 -34.58 12.29
CA GLY A 145 -5.65 -35.38 12.05
C GLY A 145 -5.58 -35.94 10.62
N LEU A 146 -4.63 -36.85 10.40
CA LEU A 146 -4.37 -37.45 9.10
C LEU A 146 -5.58 -38.23 8.57
N ILE A 147 -6.28 -38.96 9.45
CA ILE A 147 -7.48 -39.73 9.12
C ILE A 147 -8.58 -38.82 8.57
N ASP A 148 -8.76 -37.63 9.15
CA ASP A 148 -9.75 -36.67 8.65
C ASP A 148 -9.41 -36.20 7.24
N LEU A 149 -8.12 -36.02 6.96
CA LEU A 149 -7.64 -35.58 5.65
C LEU A 149 -7.88 -36.63 4.57
N HIS A 150 -7.60 -37.89 4.89
CA HIS A 150 -7.88 -39.03 4.01
C HIS A 150 -9.39 -39.25 3.81
N ARG A 151 -10.18 -39.17 4.88
CA ARG A 151 -11.64 -39.26 4.81
C ARG A 151 -12.24 -38.15 3.95
N LYS A 152 -11.82 -36.90 4.15
CA LYS A 152 -12.29 -35.75 3.35
C LYS A 152 -11.90 -35.92 1.89
N ALA A 153 -10.72 -36.47 1.62
CA ALA A 153 -10.32 -36.79 0.26
C ALA A 153 -11.23 -37.83 -0.39
N ALA A 154 -11.52 -38.91 0.31
CA ALA A 154 -12.43 -39.96 -0.14
C ALA A 154 -13.85 -39.43 -0.36
N GLU A 155 -14.37 -38.55 0.51
CA GLU A 155 -15.69 -37.90 0.34
C GLU A 155 -15.80 -37.13 -0.98
N HIS A 156 -14.70 -36.53 -1.45
CA HIS A 156 -14.65 -35.83 -2.72
C HIS A 156 -14.23 -36.72 -3.91
N GLY A 157 -14.23 -38.05 -3.72
CA GLY A 157 -13.84 -39.03 -4.74
C GLY A 157 -12.35 -38.97 -5.10
N GLY A 158 -11.51 -38.38 -4.26
CA GLY A 158 -10.08 -38.24 -4.48
C GLY A 158 -9.24 -38.94 -3.42
N LYS A 159 -7.92 -38.73 -3.50
CA LYS A 159 -6.92 -39.34 -2.63
C LYS A 159 -6.04 -38.26 -2.01
N CYS A 160 -5.61 -38.49 -0.78
CA CYS A 160 -4.61 -37.69 -0.11
C CYS A 160 -3.35 -38.56 0.07
N PHE A 161 -2.19 -38.09 -0.37
CA PHE A 161 -0.93 -38.84 -0.30
C PHE A 161 -0.09 -38.49 0.93
N ALA A 162 -0.62 -37.65 1.84
CA ALA A 162 0.06 -37.36 3.09
C ALA A 162 0.23 -38.65 3.92
N ALA A 163 1.46 -38.92 4.36
CA ALA A 163 1.79 -40.00 5.29
C ALA A 163 1.79 -39.53 6.77
N VAL A 164 1.96 -38.23 7.00
CA VAL A 164 2.02 -37.63 8.35
C VAL A 164 1.24 -36.33 8.38
N TRP A 165 0.46 -36.13 9.44
CA TRP A 165 -0.17 -34.85 9.75
C TRP A 165 0.73 -34.04 10.70
N LYS A 166 1.05 -32.80 10.31
CA LYS A 166 1.82 -31.85 11.14
C LYS A 166 0.84 -30.87 11.79
N THR A 167 0.34 -29.92 11.03
CA THR A 167 -0.68 -28.95 11.46
C THR A 167 -1.71 -28.71 10.36
N GLY A 168 -2.82 -28.05 10.72
CA GLY A 168 -3.81 -27.64 9.73
C GLY A 168 -3.29 -26.62 8.71
N ARG A 169 -2.22 -25.88 9.01
CA ARG A 169 -1.67 -24.85 8.11
C ARG A 169 -0.64 -25.40 7.13
N ASP A 170 -0.16 -26.62 7.34
CA ASP A 170 0.76 -27.28 6.41
C ASP A 170 0.05 -27.69 5.13
N HIS A 171 0.84 -27.77 4.06
CA HIS A 171 0.38 -28.20 2.74
C HIS A 171 0.48 -29.72 2.64
N TYR A 172 -0.55 -30.33 2.07
CA TYR A 172 -0.64 -31.76 1.87
C TYR A 172 -0.97 -32.05 0.40
N PRO A 173 -0.44 -33.14 -0.17
CA PRO A 173 -0.67 -33.53 -1.55
C PRO A 173 -2.01 -34.26 -1.71
N PHE A 174 -2.78 -33.84 -2.73
CA PHE A 174 -4.08 -34.40 -3.08
C PHE A 174 -4.18 -34.71 -4.57
N GLU A 175 -5.06 -35.66 -4.90
CA GLU A 175 -5.49 -35.98 -6.26
C GLU A 175 -7.01 -36.14 -6.28
N CYS A 176 -7.69 -35.56 -7.26
CA CYS A 176 -9.14 -35.70 -7.39
C CYS A 176 -9.52 -36.86 -8.32
N ALA A 177 -10.81 -37.19 -8.39
CA ALA A 177 -11.34 -38.23 -9.27
C ALA A 177 -10.96 -38.03 -10.76
N ALA A 178 -10.78 -36.79 -11.21
CA ALA A 178 -10.37 -36.45 -12.57
C ALA A 178 -8.84 -36.50 -12.78
N GLY A 179 -8.07 -36.95 -11.80
CA GLY A 179 -6.60 -37.09 -11.89
C GLY A 179 -5.79 -35.80 -11.68
N HIS A 180 -6.44 -34.67 -11.37
CA HIS A 180 -5.70 -33.43 -11.07
C HIS A 180 -4.98 -33.54 -9.73
N ARG A 181 -3.67 -33.27 -9.72
CA ARG A 181 -2.84 -33.24 -8.53
C ARG A 181 -2.57 -31.82 -8.06
N TRP A 182 -2.68 -31.56 -6.77
CA TRP A 182 -2.35 -30.26 -6.17
C TRP A 182 -1.92 -30.39 -4.72
N GLU A 183 -1.32 -29.32 -4.19
CA GLU A 183 -1.05 -29.18 -2.77
C GLU A 183 -1.98 -28.14 -2.14
N ALA A 184 -2.53 -28.45 -0.96
CA ALA A 184 -3.42 -27.55 -0.25
C ALA A 184 -3.21 -27.60 1.26
N MET A 185 -3.47 -26.46 1.92
CA MET A 185 -3.45 -26.39 3.38
C MET A 185 -4.54 -27.27 3.98
N GLY A 186 -4.19 -28.14 4.95
CA GLY A 186 -5.12 -29.12 5.51
C GLY A 186 -6.42 -28.51 6.05
N TYR A 187 -6.36 -27.35 6.71
CA TYR A 187 -7.54 -26.69 7.25
C TYR A 187 -8.47 -26.14 6.16
N LYS A 188 -7.97 -25.78 4.98
CA LYS A 188 -8.81 -25.29 3.87
C LYS A 188 -9.64 -26.42 3.27
N VAL A 189 -9.05 -27.61 3.16
CA VAL A 189 -9.74 -28.82 2.73
C VAL A 189 -10.78 -29.24 3.78
N LEU A 190 -10.36 -29.33 5.05
CA LEU A 190 -11.19 -29.87 6.13
C LEU A 190 -12.29 -28.92 6.62
N LYS A 191 -12.00 -27.62 6.77
CA LYS A 191 -12.95 -26.64 7.34
C LYS A 191 -13.67 -25.83 6.26
N GLN A 192 -12.99 -25.44 5.20
CA GLN A 192 -13.57 -24.55 4.17
C GLN A 192 -14.15 -25.33 2.98
N GLY A 193 -13.92 -26.64 2.89
CA GLY A 193 -14.42 -27.47 1.79
C GLY A 193 -13.75 -27.18 0.43
N ASN A 194 -12.59 -26.52 0.43
CA ASN A 194 -11.85 -26.25 -0.79
C ASN A 194 -11.18 -27.54 -1.26
N TRP A 195 -11.62 -28.06 -2.41
CA TRP A 195 -11.10 -29.30 -2.98
C TRP A 195 -10.23 -29.03 -4.21
N CYS A 196 -10.68 -29.43 -5.40
CA CYS A 196 -9.95 -29.27 -6.65
C CYS A 196 -10.36 -27.97 -7.36
N ARG A 197 -9.41 -27.04 -7.50
CA ARG A 197 -9.63 -25.78 -8.23
C ARG A 197 -9.88 -26.02 -9.71
N ALA A 198 -9.12 -26.91 -10.35
CA ALA A 198 -9.28 -27.24 -11.77
C ALA A 198 -10.70 -27.79 -12.08
N CYS A 199 -11.22 -28.73 -11.29
CA CYS A 199 -12.58 -29.22 -11.45
C CYS A 199 -13.64 -28.15 -11.15
N THR A 200 -13.37 -27.28 -10.18
CA THR A 200 -14.27 -26.16 -9.86
C THR A 200 -14.33 -25.17 -11.02
N ASP A 201 -13.18 -24.83 -11.61
CA ASP A 201 -13.07 -23.92 -12.75
C ASP A 201 -13.66 -24.53 -14.02
N ALA A 202 -13.49 -25.84 -14.25
CA ALA A 202 -14.15 -26.56 -15.34
C ALA A 202 -15.68 -26.49 -15.21
N ARG A 203 -16.24 -26.85 -14.04
CA ARG A 203 -17.69 -26.78 -13.79
C ARG A 203 -18.24 -25.36 -13.86
N LEU A 204 -17.50 -24.37 -13.34
CA LEU A 204 -17.90 -22.97 -13.46
C LEU A 204 -17.76 -22.46 -14.89
N GLY A 205 -16.80 -22.99 -15.66
CA GLY A 205 -16.62 -22.75 -17.09
C GLY A 205 -17.78 -23.31 -17.90
N GLU A 206 -18.18 -24.57 -17.67
CA GLU A 206 -19.35 -25.22 -18.28
C GLU A 206 -20.66 -24.48 -17.97
N ARG A 207 -20.85 -24.00 -16.74
CA ARG A 207 -22.02 -23.16 -16.40
C ARG A 207 -21.96 -21.75 -17.00
N ARG A 208 -20.78 -21.33 -17.48
CA ARG A 208 -20.52 -20.04 -18.11
C ARG A 208 -20.29 -20.16 -19.62
N THR A 209 -20.60 -21.30 -20.24
CA THR A 209 -20.58 -21.39 -21.70
C THR A 209 -21.76 -20.58 -22.24
N ASP A 210 -21.55 -19.27 -22.36
CA ASP A 210 -22.06 -18.55 -23.52
C ASP A 210 -21.56 -19.37 -24.73
N ALA A 211 -22.47 -20.03 -25.43
CA ALA A 211 -22.14 -20.80 -26.64
C ALA A 211 -21.38 -19.93 -27.67
N GLU A 212 -21.55 -18.60 -27.59
CA GLU A 212 -20.89 -17.59 -28.42
C GLU A 212 -19.61 -16.99 -27.81
N GLY A 213 -19.18 -17.44 -26.63
CA GLY A 213 -18.06 -16.85 -25.89
C GLY A 213 -16.73 -16.92 -26.65
N LEU A 214 -16.44 -18.07 -27.29
CA LEU A 214 -15.26 -18.22 -28.15
C LEU A 214 -15.39 -17.39 -29.43
N ALA A 215 -16.58 -17.38 -30.03
CA ALA A 215 -16.86 -16.62 -31.24
C ALA A 215 -16.61 -15.11 -31.02
N ARG A 216 -16.97 -14.58 -29.85
CA ARG A 216 -16.66 -13.19 -29.46
C ARG A 216 -15.17 -12.91 -29.37
N ILE A 217 -14.39 -13.82 -28.76
CA ILE A 217 -12.92 -13.68 -28.65
C ILE A 217 -12.26 -13.78 -30.03
N GLN A 218 -12.73 -14.71 -30.88
CA GLN A 218 -12.25 -14.86 -32.26
C GLN A 218 -12.60 -13.63 -33.12
N LYS A 219 -13.82 -13.10 -32.99
CA LYS A 219 -14.25 -11.87 -33.66
C LYS A 219 -13.38 -10.67 -33.24
N ALA A 220 -13.18 -10.46 -31.94
CA ALA A 220 -12.32 -9.39 -31.43
C ALA A 220 -10.86 -9.54 -31.91
N ALA A 221 -10.37 -10.77 -32.04
CA ALA A 221 -9.06 -11.05 -32.63
C ALA A 221 -8.99 -10.65 -34.11
N HIS A 222 -10.02 -11.00 -34.88
CA HIS A 222 -10.12 -10.66 -36.30
C HIS A 222 -10.23 -9.15 -36.54
N GLU A 223 -11.02 -8.43 -35.73
CA GLU A 223 -11.15 -6.97 -35.79
C GLU A 223 -9.82 -6.25 -35.56
N GLN A 224 -8.92 -6.83 -34.77
CA GLN A 224 -7.56 -6.33 -34.53
C GLN A 224 -6.54 -6.80 -35.58
N GLY A 225 -7.00 -7.45 -36.65
CA GLY A 225 -6.17 -7.92 -37.76
C GLY A 225 -5.32 -9.14 -37.41
N GLY A 226 -5.73 -9.98 -36.46
CA GLY A 226 -5.08 -11.26 -36.23
C GLY A 226 -6.06 -12.38 -35.92
N ARG A 227 -5.57 -13.49 -35.33
CA ARG A 227 -6.37 -14.69 -35.10
C ARG A 227 -6.14 -15.28 -33.73
N CYS A 228 -7.21 -15.83 -33.15
CA CYS A 228 -7.13 -16.70 -31.98
C CYS A 228 -6.76 -18.11 -32.45
N LEU A 229 -5.72 -18.71 -31.86
CA LEU A 229 -5.27 -20.08 -32.13
C LEU A 229 -5.96 -21.11 -31.23
N SER A 230 -6.61 -20.67 -30.15
CA SER A 230 -7.33 -21.55 -29.24
C SER A 230 -8.70 -21.95 -29.78
N THR A 231 -9.05 -23.23 -29.65
CA THR A 231 -10.28 -23.84 -30.20
C THR A 231 -11.35 -24.14 -29.14
N ALA A 232 -11.02 -24.06 -27.85
CA ALA A 232 -11.94 -24.33 -26.75
C ALA A 232 -12.21 -23.08 -25.91
N TYR A 233 -13.46 -22.88 -25.50
CA TYR A 233 -13.84 -21.80 -24.59
C TYR A 233 -13.71 -22.26 -23.13
N HIS A 234 -12.87 -21.56 -22.36
CA HIS A 234 -12.70 -21.80 -20.93
C HIS A 234 -13.16 -20.60 -20.08
N GLY A 235 -13.98 -19.71 -20.66
CA GLY A 235 -14.47 -18.49 -20.02
C GLY A 235 -13.63 -17.24 -20.32
N THR A 236 -14.17 -16.06 -20.06
CA THR A 236 -13.47 -14.78 -20.33
C THR A 236 -12.22 -14.57 -19.46
N ALA A 237 -12.14 -15.21 -18.29
CA ALA A 237 -10.98 -15.14 -17.41
C ALA A 237 -9.90 -16.20 -17.70
N ALA A 238 -10.07 -17.02 -18.73
CA ALA A 238 -9.06 -17.99 -19.16
C ALA A 238 -8.05 -17.36 -20.13
N THR A 239 -6.89 -18.01 -20.25
CA THR A 239 -5.82 -17.65 -21.18
C THR A 239 -6.02 -18.32 -22.53
N TYR A 240 -5.85 -17.54 -23.61
CA TYR A 240 -5.96 -17.97 -24.99
C TYR A 240 -4.71 -17.54 -25.77
N ARG A 241 -4.37 -18.30 -26.81
CA ARG A 241 -3.22 -18.05 -27.68
C ARG A 241 -3.65 -17.23 -28.89
N PHE A 242 -2.91 -16.18 -29.23
CA PHE A 242 -3.21 -15.28 -30.35
C PHE A 242 -2.01 -15.09 -31.27
N LEU A 243 -2.29 -14.76 -32.55
CA LEU A 243 -1.32 -14.37 -33.58
C LEU A 243 -1.77 -13.03 -34.18
N CYS A 244 -0.91 -12.01 -34.21
CA CYS A 244 -1.23 -10.73 -34.86
C CYS A 244 -0.79 -10.69 -36.33
N LYS A 245 -1.22 -9.65 -37.07
CA LYS A 245 -0.81 -9.39 -38.46
C LYS A 245 0.71 -9.38 -38.67
N ALA A 246 1.46 -8.89 -37.69
CA ALA A 246 2.93 -8.83 -37.74
C ALA A 246 3.61 -10.17 -37.40
N GLY A 247 2.85 -11.26 -37.20
CA GLY A 247 3.37 -12.60 -36.93
C GLY A 247 3.77 -12.84 -35.46
N HIS A 248 3.41 -11.96 -34.53
CA HIS A 248 3.70 -12.18 -33.12
C HIS A 248 2.70 -13.13 -32.49
N GLU A 249 3.20 -14.17 -31.84
CA GLU A 249 2.42 -15.10 -31.02
C GLU A 249 2.51 -14.75 -29.53
N TRP A 250 1.38 -14.76 -28.82
CA TRP A 250 1.36 -14.56 -27.36
C TRP A 250 0.13 -15.19 -26.70
N ASP A 251 0.24 -15.43 -25.39
CA ASP A 251 -0.88 -15.81 -24.53
C ASP A 251 -1.47 -14.58 -23.83
N ALA A 252 -2.79 -14.46 -23.82
CA ALA A 252 -3.51 -13.39 -23.12
C ALA A 252 -4.86 -13.87 -22.58
N LEU A 253 -5.37 -13.18 -21.56
CA LEU A 253 -6.72 -13.43 -21.04
C LEU A 253 -7.77 -13.00 -22.07
N GLY A 254 -8.84 -13.79 -22.21
CA GLY A 254 -9.93 -13.49 -23.14
C GLY A 254 -10.58 -12.12 -22.86
N ASN A 255 -10.76 -11.77 -21.58
CA ASN A 255 -11.30 -10.48 -21.17
C ASN A 255 -10.43 -9.29 -21.61
N ASN A 256 -9.09 -9.46 -21.65
CA ASN A 256 -8.17 -8.40 -22.06
C ASN A 256 -8.31 -8.10 -23.55
N VAL A 257 -8.48 -9.13 -24.38
CA VAL A 257 -8.73 -8.96 -25.82
C VAL A 257 -10.11 -8.33 -26.05
N LEU A 258 -11.13 -8.79 -25.34
CA LEU A 258 -12.48 -8.22 -25.41
C LEU A 258 -12.53 -6.75 -24.95
N GLN A 259 -11.60 -6.31 -24.09
CA GLN A 259 -11.45 -4.92 -23.65
C GLN A 259 -10.53 -4.08 -24.56
N GLY A 260 -10.09 -4.62 -25.71
CA GLY A 260 -9.26 -3.91 -26.69
C GLY A 260 -7.75 -4.05 -26.50
N GLY A 261 -7.29 -4.86 -25.55
CA GLY A 261 -5.88 -5.18 -25.36
C GLY A 261 -5.40 -6.23 -26.38
N TRP A 262 -4.51 -5.84 -27.29
CA TRP A 262 -4.04 -6.71 -28.38
C TRP A 262 -2.56 -7.13 -28.24
N CYS A 263 -1.75 -6.92 -29.28
CA CYS A 263 -0.33 -7.30 -29.29
C CYS A 263 0.54 -6.24 -28.60
N ARG A 264 1.16 -6.61 -27.46
CA ARG A 264 2.08 -5.72 -26.75
C ARG A 264 3.31 -5.35 -27.57
N ARG A 265 3.81 -6.26 -28.41
CA ARG A 265 4.98 -6.01 -29.28
C ARG A 265 4.65 -4.94 -30.32
N CYS A 266 3.58 -5.12 -31.07
CA CYS A 266 3.10 -4.12 -32.04
C CYS A 266 2.78 -2.77 -31.38
N ARG A 267 2.13 -2.79 -30.20
CA ARG A 267 1.86 -1.55 -29.45
C ARG A 267 3.15 -0.85 -29.06
N ASN A 268 4.14 -1.58 -28.54
CA ASN A 268 5.41 -0.99 -28.14
C ASN A 268 6.20 -0.48 -29.35
N GLU A 269 6.16 -1.17 -30.48
CA GLU A 269 6.77 -0.75 -31.74
C GLU A 269 6.11 0.52 -32.28
N GLY A 270 4.77 0.60 -32.30
CA GLY A 270 4.04 1.81 -32.67
C GLY A 270 4.19 2.97 -31.67
N GLN A 271 4.52 2.68 -30.42
CA GLN A 271 4.80 3.68 -29.38
C GLN A 271 6.27 4.13 -29.33
N LYS A 272 7.15 3.60 -30.18
CA LYS A 272 8.47 4.21 -30.43
C LYS A 272 8.25 5.53 -31.18
N LEU A 273 7.87 6.57 -30.45
CA LEU A 273 7.99 7.95 -30.94
C LEU A 273 9.45 8.17 -31.31
N GLY A 274 9.77 8.21 -32.60
CA GLY A 274 11.14 8.41 -33.06
C GLY A 274 11.69 9.76 -32.61
N ILE A 275 13.01 9.94 -32.75
CA ILE A 275 13.68 11.22 -32.48
C ILE A 275 13.06 12.38 -33.30
N GLU A 276 12.51 12.08 -34.49
CA GLU A 276 11.73 13.01 -35.32
C GLU A 276 10.58 13.69 -34.58
N ALA A 277 9.82 12.93 -33.79
CA ALA A 277 8.75 13.50 -32.98
C ALA A 277 9.29 14.47 -31.92
N MET A 278 10.52 14.26 -31.45
CA MET A 278 11.17 15.16 -30.49
C MET A 278 11.68 16.43 -31.17
N HIS A 279 12.19 16.32 -32.39
CA HIS A 279 12.54 17.48 -33.21
C HIS A 279 11.32 18.35 -33.54
N ALA A 280 10.17 17.74 -33.83
CA ALA A 280 8.93 18.48 -34.09
C ALA A 280 8.46 19.25 -32.84
N VAL A 281 8.44 18.61 -31.66
CA VAL A 281 8.08 19.27 -30.39
C VAL A 281 9.04 20.42 -30.05
N ALA A 282 10.33 20.26 -30.37
CA ALA A 282 11.29 21.34 -30.15
C ALA A 282 10.98 22.56 -31.03
N ARG A 283 10.70 22.32 -32.32
CA ARG A 283 10.37 23.36 -33.30
C ARG A 283 9.11 24.12 -32.91
N GLU A 284 8.05 23.42 -32.50
CA GLU A 284 6.79 24.02 -32.05
C GLU A 284 7.00 25.02 -30.88
N ARG A 285 7.99 24.77 -30.04
CA ARG A 285 8.32 25.62 -28.88
C ARG A 285 9.44 26.63 -29.15
N GLY A 286 9.77 26.86 -30.42
CA GLY A 286 10.79 27.81 -30.86
C GLY A 286 12.21 27.41 -30.49
N GLY A 287 12.47 26.12 -30.23
CA GLY A 287 13.80 25.61 -29.91
C GLY A 287 14.24 24.46 -30.81
N LYS A 288 15.33 23.80 -30.42
CA LYS A 288 15.93 22.67 -31.15
C LYS A 288 16.16 21.50 -30.21
N CYS A 289 15.95 20.28 -30.69
CA CYS A 289 16.46 19.08 -30.01
C CYS A 289 17.83 18.77 -30.62
N LEU A 290 18.87 18.75 -29.79
CA LEU A 290 20.27 18.53 -30.21
C LEU A 290 20.68 17.05 -30.17
N SER A 291 19.81 16.18 -29.65
CA SER A 291 20.08 14.74 -29.63
C SER A 291 19.65 14.09 -30.94
N GLU A 292 20.51 13.24 -31.49
CA GLU A 292 20.27 12.52 -32.75
C GLU A 292 19.63 11.14 -32.54
N THR A 293 19.69 10.59 -31.31
CA THR A 293 19.16 9.26 -31.02
C THR A 293 18.21 9.24 -29.81
N TYR A 294 17.10 8.52 -29.95
CA TYR A 294 16.12 8.30 -28.90
C TYR A 294 15.88 6.80 -28.72
N ARG A 295 16.40 6.25 -27.61
CA ARG A 295 16.31 4.80 -27.33
C ARG A 295 15.13 4.42 -26.44
N THR A 296 14.77 5.26 -25.46
CA THR A 296 13.72 4.93 -24.48
C THR A 296 13.00 6.17 -23.93
N GLY A 297 11.73 5.98 -23.48
CA GLY A 297 10.88 6.95 -22.77
C GLY A 297 11.54 7.77 -21.67
N LYS A 298 12.53 7.20 -20.99
CA LYS A 298 13.20 7.78 -19.81
C LYS A 298 14.57 8.38 -20.13
N ALA A 299 15.08 8.22 -21.35
CA ALA A 299 16.34 8.82 -21.76
C ALA A 299 16.21 10.36 -21.77
N LYS A 300 17.20 11.03 -21.18
CA LYS A 300 17.30 12.50 -21.28
C LYS A 300 17.82 12.84 -22.67
N LEU A 301 17.17 13.80 -23.32
CA LEU A 301 17.61 14.40 -24.58
C LEU A 301 18.16 15.80 -24.30
N LYS A 302 19.06 16.27 -25.16
CA LYS A 302 19.57 17.65 -25.16
C LYS A 302 18.60 18.55 -25.93
N TRP A 303 18.22 19.66 -25.30
CA TRP A 303 17.32 20.66 -25.87
C TRP A 303 17.98 22.03 -25.84
N GLU A 304 17.65 22.86 -26.82
CA GLU A 304 18.02 24.26 -26.95
C GLU A 304 16.73 25.09 -27.07
N CYS A 305 16.59 26.18 -26.31
CA CYS A 305 15.41 27.05 -26.42
C CYS A 305 15.66 28.23 -27.37
N HIS A 306 14.62 29.00 -27.66
CA HIS A 306 14.70 30.21 -28.49
C HIS A 306 15.71 31.27 -27.98
N ARG A 307 16.13 31.21 -26.71
CA ARG A 307 17.16 32.10 -26.12
C ARG A 307 18.57 31.50 -26.15
N GLY A 308 18.75 30.29 -26.68
CA GLY A 308 20.06 29.61 -26.76
C GLY A 308 20.47 28.85 -25.48
N HIS A 309 19.59 28.68 -24.49
CA HIS A 309 19.91 27.83 -23.33
C HIS A 309 19.90 26.36 -23.72
N VAL A 310 20.95 25.62 -23.35
CA VAL A 310 21.04 24.17 -23.55
C VAL A 310 20.82 23.43 -22.23
N TRP A 311 19.95 22.42 -22.21
CA TRP A 311 19.71 21.57 -21.03
C TRP A 311 19.33 20.13 -21.39
N ASP A 312 19.49 19.22 -20.42
CA ASP A 312 19.07 17.82 -20.54
C ASP A 312 17.68 17.62 -19.90
N ALA A 313 16.71 17.10 -20.67
CA ALA A 313 15.36 16.79 -20.16
C ALA A 313 14.75 15.55 -20.82
N THR A 314 13.85 14.88 -20.10
CA THR A 314 13.10 13.76 -20.67
C THR A 314 11.98 14.25 -21.58
N PRO A 315 11.67 13.53 -22.67
CA PRO A 315 10.53 13.84 -23.55
C PRO A 315 9.20 14.04 -22.83
N SER A 316 8.92 13.20 -21.83
CA SER A 316 7.68 13.29 -21.05
C SER A 316 7.58 14.61 -20.30
N GLY A 317 8.70 15.09 -19.72
CA GLY A 317 8.74 16.39 -19.03
C GLY A 317 8.53 17.56 -19.98
N VAL A 318 9.14 17.51 -21.16
CA VAL A 318 8.95 18.51 -22.21
C VAL A 318 7.50 18.53 -22.66
N LYS A 319 6.92 17.38 -23.02
CA LYS A 319 5.51 17.27 -23.42
C LYS A 319 4.53 17.75 -22.34
N ALA A 320 4.83 17.50 -21.06
CA ALA A 320 4.02 17.96 -19.93
C ALA A 320 4.06 19.49 -19.71
N GLY A 321 4.90 20.24 -20.44
CA GLY A 321 4.96 21.70 -20.38
C GLY A 321 6.24 22.26 -19.76
N HIS A 322 7.12 21.42 -19.23
CA HIS A 322 8.40 21.88 -18.68
C HIS A 322 9.41 22.12 -19.82
N TRP A 323 9.59 23.38 -20.19
CA TRP A 323 10.47 23.77 -21.28
C TRP A 323 11.89 24.08 -20.78
N CYS A 324 12.27 25.35 -20.68
CA CYS A 324 13.61 25.78 -20.31
C CYS A 324 13.67 26.27 -18.84
N PRO A 325 14.47 25.63 -17.96
CA PRO A 325 14.62 26.07 -16.57
C PRO A 325 15.16 27.49 -16.45
N SER A 326 16.15 27.86 -17.27
CA SER A 326 16.73 29.20 -17.27
C SER A 326 15.71 30.26 -17.68
N CYS A 327 14.87 30.00 -18.69
CA CYS A 327 13.78 30.90 -19.07
C CYS A 327 12.73 31.02 -17.97
N ALA A 328 12.38 29.90 -17.31
CA ALA A 328 11.43 29.91 -16.20
C ALA A 328 11.93 30.76 -15.02
N ILE A 329 13.23 30.71 -14.73
CA ILE A 329 13.85 31.56 -13.70
C ILE A 329 13.90 33.01 -14.17
N LEU A 330 14.32 33.29 -15.41
CA LEU A 330 14.34 34.65 -15.97
C LEU A 330 12.98 35.35 -15.90
N ASN A 331 11.89 34.60 -16.08
CA ASN A 331 10.52 35.12 -16.03
C ASN A 331 10.01 35.40 -14.59
N THR A 332 10.70 34.89 -13.56
CA THR A 332 10.32 35.11 -12.14
C THR A 332 11.20 36.13 -11.42
N ILE A 333 12.34 36.54 -12.01
CA ILE A 333 13.22 37.55 -11.42
C ILE A 333 12.57 38.94 -11.49
N ALA A 334 12.37 39.56 -10.33
CA ALA A 334 11.87 40.93 -10.21
C ALA A 334 12.83 41.95 -10.89
N PRO A 335 12.32 43.04 -11.50
CA PRO A 335 13.13 44.03 -12.22
C PRO A 335 14.30 44.60 -11.41
N LYS A 336 14.10 44.78 -10.10
CA LYS A 336 15.10 45.27 -9.15
C LYS A 336 16.34 44.37 -8.98
N ASN A 337 16.31 43.13 -9.47
CA ASN A 337 17.37 42.14 -9.29
C ASN A 337 18.14 41.86 -10.60
N GLN A 338 18.51 42.91 -11.33
CA GLN A 338 19.18 42.79 -12.64
C GLN A 338 20.50 42.01 -12.58
N HIS A 339 21.25 42.07 -11.48
CA HIS A 339 22.47 41.27 -11.31
C HIS A 339 22.18 39.76 -11.38
N LYS A 340 21.04 39.30 -10.82
CA LYS A 340 20.65 37.88 -10.82
C LYS A 340 20.19 37.45 -12.21
N ARG A 341 19.63 38.37 -12.98
CA ARG A 341 19.18 38.14 -14.35
C ARG A 341 20.35 37.79 -15.28
N ARG A 342 21.48 38.52 -15.17
CA ARG A 342 22.70 38.28 -15.98
C ARG A 342 23.23 36.85 -15.90
N ARG A 343 23.01 36.15 -14.78
CA ARG A 343 23.44 34.76 -14.58
C ARG A 343 22.69 33.75 -15.47
N TYR A 344 21.46 34.07 -15.84
CA TYR A 344 20.57 33.18 -16.60
C TYR A 344 20.30 33.68 -18.00
N GLU A 345 20.90 34.79 -18.42
CA GLU A 345 20.92 35.20 -19.82
C GLU A 345 21.96 34.34 -20.54
N ALA A 346 21.56 33.65 -21.60
CA ALA A 346 22.50 32.94 -22.46
C ALA A 346 23.53 33.93 -22.98
N ALA A 347 24.82 33.55 -22.96
CA ALA A 347 25.84 34.24 -23.73
C ALA A 347 25.33 34.28 -25.18
N ALA A 348 25.02 35.47 -25.67
CA ALA A 348 24.57 35.65 -27.04
C ALA A 348 25.60 34.96 -27.94
N LYS A 349 25.16 33.99 -28.76
CA LYS A 349 25.91 33.66 -29.97
C LYS A 349 25.98 34.98 -30.73
N ALA A 350 27.20 35.51 -30.87
CA ALA A 350 27.47 36.53 -31.88
C ALA A 350 26.90 35.98 -33.20
N ALA A 351 25.93 36.71 -33.75
CA ALA A 351 25.43 36.42 -35.08
C ALA A 351 26.53 36.89 -36.04
N ASP A 352 27.14 35.93 -36.74
CA ASP A 352 27.85 36.15 -38.00
C ASP A 352 26.84 36.00 -39.15
#